data_AF-A0AAN0MF01-F1
#
_entry.id   AF-A0AAN0MF01-F1
#
_cell.length_a   1.000
_cell.length_b   1.000
_cell.length_c   1.000
_cell.angle_alpha   90.00
_cell.angle_beta   90.00
_cell.angle_gamma   90.00
#
_symmetry.space_group_name_H-M   'P 1'
#
loop_
_entity.id
_entity.type
_entity.pdbx_description
1 polymer ?
#
loop_
_entity_poly.entity_id
_entity_poly.type
_entity_poly.pdbx_seq_one_letter_code
_entity_poly.pdbx_strand_id
1 'polypeptide(L)'
;MSTPDSERRLLASIAANESWAQTTDRTARTAKARAALQAKFLAQADGDPIRAEHLRRAYYQRLALKSAQSRRKAREAIADAKAAESELAALGGDDAA
;
A
#
# COMPACT_ATOMS: atom_id res chain seq x y z
N MET A 1 -23.90 -2.90 19.82
CA MET A 1 -24.09 -3.04 18.38
C MET A 1 -22.78 -2.64 17.71
N SER A 2 -22.14 -3.52 16.93
CA SER A 2 -20.83 -3.21 16.32
C SER A 2 -21.01 -2.17 15.21
N THR A 3 -20.17 -1.13 15.20
CA THR A 3 -20.14 -0.15 14.11
C THR A 3 -19.84 -0.87 12.78
N PRO A 4 -20.65 -0.67 11.73
CA PRO A 4 -20.39 -1.20 10.40
C PRO A 4 -19.01 -0.80 9.87
N ASP A 5 -18.42 -1.68 9.05
CA ASP A 5 -17.09 -1.47 8.46
C ASP A 5 -16.97 -0.18 7.64
N SER A 6 -18.05 0.24 6.96
CA SER A 6 -18.13 1.49 6.20
C SER A 6 -18.02 2.71 7.11
N GLU A 7 -18.78 2.72 8.20
CA GLU A 7 -18.76 3.78 9.21
C GLU A 7 -17.41 3.88 9.91
N ARG A 8 -16.78 2.74 10.25
CA ARG A 8 -15.42 2.75 10.84
C ARG A 8 -14.39 3.39 9.90
N ARG A 9 -14.47 3.12 8.60
CA ARG A 9 -13.58 3.74 7.60
C ARG A 9 -13.82 5.25 7.52
N LEU A 10 -15.08 5.67 7.49
CA LEU A 10 -15.43 7.09 7.45
C LEU A 10 -14.92 7.83 8.70
N LEU A 11 -15.11 7.27 9.89
CA LEU A 11 -14.59 7.82 11.14
C LEU A 11 -13.06 7.96 11.12
N ALA A 12 -12.34 6.94 10.63
CA ALA A 12 -10.89 7.02 10.51
C ALA A 12 -10.44 8.13 9.55
N SER A 13 -11.15 8.33 8.44
CA SER A 13 -10.89 9.42 7.50
C SER A 13 -11.15 10.80 8.11
N ILE A 14 -12.25 10.97 8.86
CA ILE A 14 -12.56 12.21 9.58
C ILE A 14 -11.43 12.56 10.55
N ALA A 15 -11.07 11.60 11.42
CA ALA A 15 -10.03 11.79 12.42
C ALA A 15 -8.66 12.11 11.78
N ALA A 16 -8.32 11.48 10.65
CA ALA A 16 -7.08 11.79 9.94
C ALA A 16 -7.06 13.24 9.42
N ASN A 17 -8.16 13.71 8.81
CA ASN A 17 -8.25 15.07 8.29
C ASN A 17 -8.14 16.11 9.41
N GLU A 18 -8.90 15.93 10.49
CA GLU A 18 -8.85 16.82 11.67
C GLU A 18 -7.45 16.86 12.28
N SER A 19 -6.83 15.69 12.44
CA SER A 19 -5.49 15.59 12.98
C SER A 19 -4.45 16.32 12.11
N TRP A 20 -4.55 16.23 10.79
CA TRP A 20 -3.67 16.96 9.88
C TRP A 20 -3.94 18.47 9.87
N ALA A 21 -5.21 18.89 9.98
CA ALA A 21 -5.56 20.31 10.12
C ALA A 21 -4.96 20.93 11.39
N GLN A 22 -4.87 20.17 12.48
CA GLN A 22 -4.24 20.58 13.74
C GLN A 22 -2.70 20.55 13.70
N THR A 23 -2.09 20.02 12.64
CA THR A 23 -0.64 19.89 12.55
C THR A 23 -0.01 21.16 12.00
N THR A 24 0.60 21.95 12.87
CA THR A 24 1.33 23.18 12.49
C THR A 24 2.68 22.90 11.85
N ASP A 25 3.42 21.91 12.37
CA ASP A 25 4.68 21.44 11.78
C ASP A 25 4.58 19.98 11.32
N ARG A 26 4.42 19.82 10.00
CA ARG A 26 4.33 18.52 9.32
C ARG A 26 5.65 17.75 9.36
N THR A 27 6.77 18.45 9.38
CA THR A 27 8.10 17.86 9.48
C THR A 27 8.26 17.26 10.87
N ALA A 28 8.02 18.02 11.94
CA ALA A 28 8.12 17.54 13.32
C ALA A 28 7.21 16.32 13.57
N ARG A 29 5.96 16.34 13.08
CA ARG A 29 5.01 15.22 13.25
C ARG A 29 5.57 13.87 12.76
N THR A 30 6.37 13.88 11.69
CA THR A 30 6.93 12.64 11.10
C THR A 30 8.39 12.39 11.45
N ALA A 31 9.05 13.30 12.17
CA ALA A 31 10.48 13.27 12.43
C ALA A 31 10.90 12.00 13.19
N LYS A 32 10.18 11.64 14.25
CA LYS A 32 10.48 10.44 15.05
C LYS A 32 10.41 9.15 14.22
N ALA A 33 9.39 9.01 13.38
CA ALA A 33 9.24 7.85 12.51
C ALA A 33 10.36 7.78 11.46
N ARG A 34 10.72 8.91 10.86
CA ARG A 34 11.84 9.00 9.92
C ARG A 34 13.16 8.64 10.61
N ALA A 35 13.43 9.16 11.81
CA ALA A 35 14.62 8.85 12.58
C ALA A 35 14.71 7.35 12.94
N ALA A 36 13.61 6.74 13.38
CA ALA A 36 13.57 5.32 13.69
C ALA A 36 13.88 4.45 12.47
N LEU A 37 13.37 4.81 11.29
CA LEU A 37 13.67 4.10 10.06
C LEU A 37 15.16 4.22 9.68
N GLN A 38 15.76 5.40 9.82
CA GLN A 38 17.19 5.59 9.58
C GLN A 38 18.04 4.78 10.58
N ALA A 39 17.68 4.80 11.87
CA ALA A 39 18.37 4.06 12.91
C ALA A 39 18.38 2.54 12.65
N LYS A 40 17.29 1.99 12.12
CA LYS A 40 17.23 0.59 11.70
C LYS A 40 18.33 0.24 10.68
N PHE A 41 18.50 1.06 9.64
CA PHE A 41 19.51 0.79 8.62
C PHE A 41 20.92 1.01 9.14
N LEU A 42 21.12 1.99 10.02
CA LEU A 42 22.39 2.22 10.67
C LEU A 42 22.80 1.04 11.56
N ALA A 43 21.86 0.48 12.32
CA ALA A 43 22.10 -0.73 13.12
C ALA A 43 22.44 -1.94 12.24
N GLN A 44 21.74 -2.15 11.12
CA GLN A 44 22.07 -3.20 10.14
C GLN A 44 23.42 -2.95 9.44
N ALA A 45 23.88 -1.71 9.44
CA ALA A 45 25.15 -1.31 8.88
C ALA A 45 26.30 -1.36 9.89
N ASP A 46 26.08 -1.88 11.11
CA ASP A 46 27.05 -1.86 12.20
C ASP A 46 27.59 -0.44 12.49
N GLY A 47 26.75 0.59 12.29
CA GLY A 47 27.12 1.99 12.49
C GLY A 47 27.74 2.68 11.26
N ASP A 48 27.96 1.99 10.14
CA ASP A 48 28.49 2.61 8.92
C ASP A 48 27.40 3.40 8.17
N PRO A 49 27.50 4.74 8.07
CA PRO A 49 26.49 5.57 7.42
C PRO A 49 26.42 5.38 5.90
N ILE A 50 27.54 5.05 5.24
CA ILE A 50 27.58 4.83 3.78
C ILE A 50 26.86 3.52 3.47
N ARG A 51 27.21 2.45 4.20
CA ARG A 51 26.55 1.14 4.07
C ARG A 51 25.07 1.23 4.41
N ALA A 52 24.68 1.99 5.44
CA ALA A 52 23.28 2.22 5.80
C ALA A 52 22.47 2.87 4.66
N GLU A 53 23.04 3.86 3.98
CA GLU A 53 22.38 4.51 2.83
C GLU A 53 22.17 3.53 1.66
N HIS A 54 23.17 2.69 1.38
CA HIS A 54 23.03 1.63 0.36
C HIS A 54 21.95 0.60 0.74
N LEU A 55 21.90 0.17 2.01
CA LEU A 55 20.86 -0.74 2.51
C LEU A 55 19.47 -0.14 2.40
N ARG A 56 19.32 1.15 2.74
CA ARG A 56 18.07 1.89 2.61
C ARG A 56 17.60 1.96 1.16
N ARG A 57 18.50 2.27 0.22
CA ARG A 57 18.18 2.29 -1.23
C ARG A 57 17.72 0.91 -1.70
N ALA A 58 18.46 -0.14 -1.33
CA ALA A 58 18.09 -1.51 -1.68
C ALA A 58 16.72 -1.90 -1.11
N TYR A 59 16.39 -1.48 0.12
CA TYR A 59 15.07 -1.72 0.72
C TYR A 59 13.93 -1.13 -0.14
N TYR A 60 14.05 0.14 -0.55
CA TYR A 60 13.02 0.77 -1.38
C TYR A 60 12.93 0.17 -2.78
N GLN A 61 14.06 -0.22 -3.38
CA GLN A 61 14.08 -0.92 -4.67
C GLN A 61 13.34 -2.27 -4.60
N ARG A 62 13.56 -3.06 -3.53
CA ARG A 62 12.81 -4.31 -3.32
C ARG A 62 11.31 -4.05 -3.16
N LEU A 63 10.93 -3.00 -2.43
CA LEU A 63 9.52 -2.62 -2.27
C LEU A 63 8.89 -2.23 -3.62
N ALA A 64 9.60 -1.44 -4.44
CA ALA A 64 9.15 -1.04 -5.76
C ALA A 64 8.98 -2.24 -6.70
N LEU A 65 9.93 -3.18 -6.68
CA LEU A 65 9.86 -4.43 -7.45
C LEU A 65 8.63 -5.26 -7.06
N LYS A 66 8.42 -5.48 -5.76
CA LYS A 66 7.26 -6.23 -5.26
C LYS A 66 5.94 -5.56 -5.66
N SER A 67 5.90 -4.23 -5.60
CA SER A 67 4.74 -3.44 -6.01
C SER A 67 4.47 -3.59 -7.52
N ALA A 68 5.51 -3.56 -8.36
CA ALA A 68 5.38 -3.77 -9.80
C ALA A 68 4.89 -5.19 -10.14
N GLN A 69 5.44 -6.22 -9.46
CA GLN A 69 4.98 -7.60 -9.58
C GLN A 69 3.50 -7.75 -9.20
N SER A 70 3.09 -7.18 -8.07
CA SER A 70 1.70 -7.21 -7.61
C SER A 70 0.75 -6.57 -8.60
N ARG A 71 1.12 -5.42 -9.19
CA ARG A 71 0.30 -4.76 -10.21
C ARG A 71 0.17 -5.59 -11.49
N ARG A 72 1.22 -6.31 -11.90
CA ARG A 72 1.13 -7.23 -13.06
C ARG A 72 0.13 -8.36 -12.79
N LYS A 73 0.31 -9.05 -11.66
CA LYS A 73 -0.59 -10.14 -11.25
C LYS A 73 -2.05 -9.70 -11.15
N ALA A 74 -2.31 -8.50 -10.61
CA ALA A 74 -3.67 -7.97 -10.53
C ALA A 74 -4.29 -7.73 -11.92
N ARG A 75 -3.52 -7.25 -12.90
CA ARG A 75 -4.01 -7.07 -14.27
C ARG A 75 -4.29 -8.39 -14.97
N GLU A 76 -3.41 -9.37 -14.80
CA GLU A 76 -3.61 -10.75 -15.30
C GLU A 76 -4.92 -11.32 -14.74
N ALA A 77 -5.10 -11.29 -13.42
CA ALA A 77 -6.33 -11.78 -12.79
C ALA A 77 -7.60 -11.07 -13.26
N ILE A 78 -7.54 -9.75 -13.51
CA ILE A 78 -8.67 -9.00 -14.07
C ILE A 78 -8.93 -9.40 -15.53
N ALA A 79 -7.89 -9.63 -16.33
CA ALA A 79 -8.05 -10.08 -17.70
C ALA A 79 -8.66 -11.49 -17.76
N ASP A 80 -8.20 -12.40 -16.91
CA ASP A 80 -8.72 -13.77 -16.79
C ASP A 80 -10.20 -13.76 -16.36
N ALA A 81 -10.56 -12.93 -15.37
CA ALA A 81 -11.94 -12.77 -14.93
C ALA A 81 -12.84 -12.25 -16.06
N LYS A 82 -12.39 -11.24 -16.82
CA LYS A 82 -13.13 -10.72 -17.97
C LYS A 82 -13.29 -11.75 -19.09
N ALA A 83 -12.25 -12.55 -19.35
CA ALA A 83 -12.33 -13.63 -20.34
C ALA A 83 -13.36 -14.68 -19.91
N ALA A 84 -13.34 -15.10 -18.63
CA ALA A 84 -14.31 -16.03 -18.08
C ALA A 84 -15.74 -15.49 -18.09
N GLU A 85 -15.93 -14.20 -17.75
CA GLU A 85 -17.24 -13.53 -17.87
C GLU A 85 -17.74 -13.52 -19.31
N SER A 86 -16.85 -13.26 -20.28
CA SER A 86 -17.20 -13.29 -21.71
C SER A 86 -17.54 -14.70 -22.20
N GLU A 87 -16.81 -15.72 -21.74
CA GLU A 87 -17.08 -17.13 -22.08
C GLU A 87 -18.40 -17.58 -21.49
N LEU A 88 -18.67 -17.26 -20.22
CA LEU A 88 -19.93 -17.54 -19.56
C LEU A 88 -21.10 -16.85 -20.27
N ALA A 89 -20.93 -15.59 -20.68
CA ALA A 89 -21.95 -14.87 -21.45
C ALA A 89 -22.21 -15.51 -22.82
N ALA A 90 -21.18 -16.03 -23.50
CA ALA A 90 -21.33 -16.74 -24.77
C ALA A 90 -22.02 -18.10 -24.62
N LEU A 91 -21.77 -18.82 -23.51
CA LEU A 91 -22.39 -20.11 -23.21
C LEU A 91 -23.84 -19.98 -22.70
N GLY A 92 -24.15 -18.90 -21.97
CA GLY A 92 -25.49 -18.60 -21.47
C GLY A 92 -26.42 -17.92 -22.48
N GLY A 93 -26.01 -17.83 -23.74
CA GLY A 93 -26.74 -17.18 -24.84
C GLY A 93 -27.89 -18.00 -25.44
N ASP A 94 -28.20 -19.19 -24.91
CA ASP A 94 -29.25 -20.08 -25.46
C ASP A 94 -30.34 -20.50 -24.43
N ASP A 95 -30.34 -19.94 -23.21
CA ASP A 95 -31.34 -20.23 -22.17
C ASP A 95 -32.26 -19.02 -21.86
N ALA A 96 -32.69 -18.30 -22.90
CA ALA A 96 -33.77 -17.33 -22.78
C ALA A 96 -34.61 -17.24 -24.08
N ALA A 97 -35.61 -18.13 -24.15
CA ALA A 97 -36.89 -18.04 -24.89
C ALA A 97 -36.86 -17.93 -26.43
#